data_AF-A0AA44ZDM8-F1
#
_entry.id   AF-A0AA44ZDM8-F1
#
_cell.length_a   1.000
_cell.length_b   1.000
_cell.length_c   1.000
_cell.angle_alpha   90.00
_cell.angle_beta   90.00
_cell.angle_gamma   90.00
#
_symmetry.space_group_name_H-M   'P 1'
#
loop_
_entity.id
_entity.type
_entity.pdbx_description
1 polymer ?
#
loop_
_entity_poly.entity_id
_entity_poly.type
_entity_poly.pdbx_seq_one_letter_code
_entity_poly.pdbx_strand_id
1 'polypeptide(L)'
;MITTSEGTRVLPAVEIRPVGGVYDYSAMYTGGETRLTAPADISGTAAQTATAMARVVQKELDFSGISRVDAIVDESGRPVFLEAGAAPGMTATSLVPVAMKAAGLDLGEVCSRLVDDVARNHG
;
A
#
# COMPACT_ATOMS: atom_id res chain seq x y z
N MET A 1 -1.20 1.52 4.08
CA MET A 1 -1.13 2.28 5.34
C MET A 1 -1.54 1.34 6.47
N ILE A 2 -1.02 1.56 7.66
CA ILE A 2 -1.43 0.86 8.89
C ILE A 2 -1.93 1.93 9.84
N THR A 3 -3.20 1.86 10.21
CA THR A 3 -3.85 2.80 11.13
C THR A 3 -4.30 2.05 12.38
N THR A 4 -3.94 2.61 13.53
CA THR A 4 -4.34 2.16 14.87
C THR A 4 -4.86 3.36 15.66
N SER A 5 -5.35 3.13 16.88
CA SER A 5 -5.65 4.21 17.82
C SER A 5 -4.46 5.15 18.12
N GLU A 6 -3.22 4.69 17.96
CA GLU A 6 -2.00 5.50 18.12
C GLU A 6 -1.67 6.35 16.88
N GLY A 7 -2.40 6.16 15.79
CA GLY A 7 -2.27 6.92 14.55
C GLY A 7 -1.95 6.07 13.32
N THR A 8 -1.65 6.76 12.21
CA THR A 8 -1.40 6.14 10.91
C THR A 8 0.07 6.16 10.51
N ARG A 9 0.58 4.98 10.13
CA ARG A 9 1.85 4.80 9.43
C ARG A 9 1.63 4.58 7.93
N VAL A 10 2.19 5.47 7.11
CA VAL A 10 2.30 5.26 5.66
C VAL A 10 3.53 4.40 5.38
N LEU A 11 3.36 3.36 4.57
CA LEU A 11 4.44 2.42 4.20
C LEU A 11 5.12 2.89 2.90
N PRO A 12 6.34 2.39 2.59
CA PRO A 12 6.94 2.62 1.28
C PRO A 12 5.98 2.24 0.15
N ALA A 13 5.94 3.06 -0.90
CA ALA A 13 5.17 2.74 -2.10
C ALA A 13 5.71 1.47 -2.74
N VAL A 14 4.81 0.69 -3.33
CA VAL A 14 5.13 -0.50 -4.12
C VAL A 14 4.84 -0.17 -5.58
N GLU A 15 5.82 -0.37 -6.45
CA GLU A 15 5.63 -0.27 -7.88
C GLU A 15 5.04 -1.58 -8.42
N ILE A 16 4.01 -1.45 -9.26
CA ILE A 16 3.45 -2.55 -10.06
C ILE A 16 3.92 -2.35 -11.49
N ARG A 17 4.75 -3.27 -11.99
CA ARG A 17 5.26 -3.23 -13.37
C ARG A 17 4.91 -4.53 -14.09
N PRO A 18 3.80 -4.56 -14.87
CA PRO A 18 3.44 -5.70 -15.70
C PRO A 18 4.50 -5.93 -16.79
N VAL A 19 4.79 -7.19 -17.10
CA VAL A 19 5.72 -7.55 -18.19
C VAL A 19 5.14 -7.16 -19.54
N GLY A 20 3.82 -7.33 -19.74
CA GLY A 20 3.10 -6.95 -20.95
C GLY A 20 2.72 -5.47 -21.06
N GLY A 21 3.14 -4.63 -20.10
CA GLY A 21 2.85 -3.19 -20.08
C GLY A 21 1.44 -2.79 -19.62
N VAL A 22 0.48 -3.73 -19.57
CA VAL A 22 -0.88 -3.51 -19.06
C VAL A 22 -1.10 -4.32 -17.80
N TYR A 23 -1.67 -3.70 -16.76
CA TYR A 23 -2.01 -4.36 -15.51
C TYR A 23 -3.46 -4.85 -15.55
N ASP A 24 -3.69 -5.94 -16.26
CA ASP A 24 -5.00 -6.59 -16.37
C ASP A 24 -5.14 -7.78 -15.39
N TYR A 25 -6.26 -8.51 -15.49
CA TYR A 25 -6.51 -9.67 -14.65
C TYR A 25 -5.42 -10.75 -14.75
N SER A 26 -4.88 -11.01 -15.94
CA SER A 26 -3.81 -12.00 -16.11
C SER A 26 -2.56 -11.54 -15.36
N ALA A 27 -2.18 -10.26 -15.54
CA ALA A 27 -1.04 -9.67 -14.86
C ALA A 27 -1.17 -9.71 -13.33
N MET A 28 -2.40 -9.70 -12.79
CA MET A 28 -2.65 -9.79 -11.34
C MET A 28 -2.47 -11.20 -10.76
N TYR A 29 -2.89 -12.24 -11.49
CA TYR A 29 -3.05 -13.59 -10.93
C TYR A 29 -2.09 -14.63 -11.52
N THR A 30 -1.45 -14.34 -12.65
CA THR A 30 -0.47 -15.23 -13.26
C THR A 30 0.92 -14.94 -12.72
N GLY A 31 1.52 -15.94 -12.06
CA GLY A 31 2.86 -15.83 -11.52
C GLY A 31 3.89 -15.46 -12.58
N GLY A 32 4.68 -14.43 -12.33
CA GLY A 32 5.74 -13.96 -13.24
C GLY A 32 5.31 -12.89 -14.25
N GLU A 33 4.01 -12.57 -14.35
CA GLU A 33 3.53 -11.54 -15.29
C GLU A 33 3.62 -10.10 -14.75
N THR A 34 3.90 -9.94 -13.46
CA THR A 34 4.08 -8.64 -12.81
C THR A 34 5.30 -8.65 -11.90
N ARG A 35 6.12 -7.61 -12.01
CA ARG A 35 7.19 -7.30 -11.05
C ARG A 35 6.65 -6.32 -10.01
N LEU A 36 6.87 -6.66 -8.75
CA LEU A 36 6.59 -5.78 -7.61
C LEU A 36 7.92 -5.30 -7.01
N THR A 37 8.10 -3.98 -6.92
CA THR A 37 9.31 -3.37 -6.37
C THR A 37 8.96 -2.49 -5.18
N ALA A 38 9.61 -2.71 -4.04
CA ALA A 38 9.42 -1.91 -2.84
C ALA A 38 10.78 -1.63 -2.15
N PRO A 39 11.15 -0.36 -1.92
CA PRO A 39 10.44 0.86 -2.35
C PRO A 39 10.29 0.95 -3.87
N ALA A 40 9.23 1.62 -4.33
CA ALA A 40 8.98 1.85 -5.76
C ALA A 40 10.17 2.55 -6.44
N ASP A 41 10.52 2.12 -7.66
CA ASP A 41 11.58 2.72 -8.47
C ASP A 41 11.08 4.00 -9.17
N ILE A 42 10.92 5.06 -8.38
CA ILE A 42 10.42 6.37 -8.81
C ILE A 42 11.28 7.48 -8.21
N SER A 43 11.18 8.69 -8.75
CA SER A 43 11.91 9.84 -8.20
C SER A 43 11.54 10.10 -6.74
N GLY A 44 12.48 10.64 -5.96
CA GLY A 44 12.23 11.00 -4.56
C GLY A 44 11.07 11.99 -4.41
N THR A 45 10.90 12.91 -5.36
CA THR A 45 9.76 13.83 -5.41
C THR A 45 8.45 13.09 -5.61
N ALA A 46 8.38 12.15 -6.56
CA ALA A 46 7.18 11.35 -6.80
C ALA A 46 6.80 10.50 -5.57
N ALA A 47 7.79 9.89 -4.91
CA ALA A 47 7.57 9.14 -3.68
C ALA A 47 7.02 10.02 -2.53
N GLN A 48 7.54 11.24 -2.38
CA GLN A 48 7.03 12.21 -1.40
C GLN A 48 5.60 12.64 -1.73
N THR A 49 5.30 12.93 -3.01
CA THR A 49 3.95 13.28 -3.45
C THR A 49 2.95 12.14 -3.25
N ALA A 50 3.32 10.89 -3.56
CA ALA A 50 2.48 9.73 -3.32
C ALA A 50 2.23 9.50 -1.82
N THR A 51 3.26 9.70 -0.98
CA THR A 51 3.12 9.64 0.48
C THR A 51 2.17 10.73 1.00
N ALA A 52 2.29 11.95 0.49
CA ALA A 52 1.40 13.06 0.86
C ALA A 52 -0.05 12.79 0.43
N MET A 53 -0.24 12.26 -0.78
CA MET A 53 -1.54 11.82 -1.28
C MET A 53 -2.17 10.78 -0.36
N ALA A 54 -1.42 9.75 0.05
CA ALA A 54 -1.90 8.73 0.97
C ALA A 54 -2.33 9.31 2.33
N ARG A 55 -1.59 10.30 2.86
CA ARG A 55 -1.96 11.01 4.09
C ARG A 55 -3.23 11.83 3.94
N VAL A 56 -3.42 12.50 2.81
CA VAL A 56 -4.67 13.23 2.52
C VAL A 56 -5.83 12.26 2.47
N VAL A 57 -5.72 11.17 1.71
CA VAL A 57 -6.78 10.15 1.62
C VAL A 57 -7.10 9.56 2.99
N GLN A 58 -6.09 9.23 3.80
CA GLN A 58 -6.31 8.75 5.16
C GLN A 58 -7.11 9.75 6.00
N LYS A 59 -6.77 11.04 5.91
CA LYS A 59 -7.45 12.09 6.67
C LYS A 59 -8.91 12.26 6.23
N GLU A 60 -9.19 12.16 4.94
CA GLU A 60 -10.54 12.40 4.40
C GLU A 60 -11.45 11.17 4.50
N LEU A 61 -10.91 9.94 4.42
CA LEU A 61 -11.68 8.70 4.43
C LEU A 61 -11.64 7.95 5.78
N ASP A 62 -10.76 8.36 6.69
CA ASP A 62 -10.64 7.86 8.06
C ASP A 62 -10.60 6.32 8.19
N PHE A 63 -9.81 5.67 7.34
CA PHE A 63 -9.66 4.22 7.38
C PHE A 63 -9.00 3.75 8.68
N SER A 64 -9.55 2.72 9.31
CA SER A 64 -8.90 1.97 10.39
C SER A 64 -8.24 0.69 9.87
N GLY A 65 -7.22 0.20 10.58
CA GLY A 65 -6.51 -1.03 10.25
C GLY A 65 -5.64 -0.89 8.99
N ILE A 66 -5.84 -1.76 8.01
CA ILE A 66 -5.03 -1.78 6.79
C ILE A 66 -5.84 -1.20 5.62
N SER A 67 -5.26 -0.19 4.99
CA SER A 67 -5.81 0.45 3.79
C SER A 67 -4.72 0.70 2.74
N ARG A 68 -5.13 0.96 1.50
CA ARG A 68 -4.24 1.25 0.37
C ARG A 68 -4.73 2.47 -0.39
N VAL A 69 -3.79 3.18 -0.99
CA VAL A 69 -4.03 4.19 -2.02
C VAL A 69 -3.23 3.78 -3.25
N ASP A 70 -3.90 3.70 -4.38
CA ASP A 70 -3.27 3.46 -5.67
C ASP A 70 -3.16 4.76 -6.45
N ALA A 71 -2.06 4.88 -7.17
CA ALA A 71 -1.81 5.99 -8.07
C ALA A 71 -1.11 5.51 -9.33
N ILE A 72 -1.36 6.20 -10.43
CA ILE A 72 -0.59 6.09 -11.67
C ILE A 72 0.43 7.22 -11.67
N VAL A 73 1.69 6.92 -11.92
CA VAL A 73 2.71 7.96 -12.15
C VAL A 73 2.68 8.29 -13.64
N ASP A 74 2.31 9.52 -13.98
CA ASP A 74 2.26 9.98 -15.37
C ASP A 74 3.67 10.18 -15.97
N GLU A 75 3.75 10.47 -17.26
CA GLU A 75 5.03 10.67 -17.99
C GLU A 75 5.89 11.81 -17.43
N SER A 76 5.29 12.76 -16.70
CA SER A 76 6.00 13.85 -16.03
C SER A 76 6.56 13.46 -14.66
N GLY A 77 6.32 12.22 -14.23
CA GLY A 77 6.69 11.72 -12.91
C GLY A 77 5.72 12.14 -11.81
N ARG A 78 4.51 12.62 -12.15
CA ARG A 78 3.52 13.06 -11.17
C ARG A 78 2.56 11.91 -10.81
N PRO A 79 2.42 11.56 -9.52
CA PRO A 79 1.40 10.63 -9.08
C PRO A 79 -0.02 11.20 -9.25
N VAL A 80 -0.90 10.43 -9.87
CA VAL A 80 -2.32 10.72 -10.06
C VAL A 80 -3.12 9.66 -9.31
N PHE A 81 -4.00 10.09 -8.41
CA PHE A 81 -4.85 9.19 -7.62
C PHE A 81 -5.72 8.33 -8.54
N LEU A 82 -5.79 7.02 -8.24
CA LEU A 82 -6.64 6.06 -8.94
C LEU A 82 -7.77 5.58 -8.04
N GLU A 83 -7.43 4.98 -6.90
CA GLU A 83 -8.40 4.47 -5.95
C GLU A 83 -7.84 4.44 -4.52
N ALA A 84 -8.74 4.21 -3.57
CA ALA A 84 -8.39 3.86 -2.21
C ALA A 84 -9.29 2.73 -1.72
N GLY A 85 -8.72 1.77 -1.00
CA GLY A 85 -9.42 0.57 -0.56
C GLY A 85 -9.03 0.14 0.85
N ALA A 86 -10.03 -0.31 1.61
CA ALA A 86 -9.86 -1.06 2.85
C ALA A 86 -9.73 -2.56 2.55
N ALA A 87 -9.18 -3.33 3.49
CA ALA A 87 -9.04 -4.79 3.40
C ALA A 87 -8.34 -5.30 2.10
N PRO A 88 -7.08 -4.89 1.86
CA PRO A 88 -6.34 -5.31 0.68
C PRO A 88 -5.96 -6.79 0.75
N GLY A 89 -5.54 -7.36 -0.39
CA GLY A 89 -5.00 -8.72 -0.43
C GLY A 89 -3.80 -8.91 0.50
N MET A 90 -3.71 -10.10 1.11
CA MET A 90 -2.75 -10.44 2.17
C MET A 90 -1.87 -11.65 1.84
N THR A 91 -1.79 -12.04 0.56
CA THR A 91 -0.91 -13.14 0.12
C THR A 91 0.55 -12.67 0.01
N ALA A 92 1.51 -13.60 -0.10
CA ALA A 92 2.92 -13.27 -0.21
C ALA A 92 3.27 -12.35 -1.41
N THR A 93 2.45 -12.36 -2.47
CA THR A 93 2.58 -11.50 -3.66
C THR A 93 1.61 -10.32 -3.65
N SER A 94 0.93 -10.05 -2.55
CA SER A 94 0.07 -8.88 -2.41
C SER A 94 0.89 -7.64 -2.02
N LEU A 95 0.42 -6.46 -2.42
CA LEU A 95 1.16 -5.20 -2.25
C LEU A 95 1.42 -4.84 -0.78
N VAL A 96 0.48 -5.10 0.12
CA VAL A 96 0.65 -4.75 1.53
C VAL A 96 1.75 -5.57 2.20
N PRO A 97 1.78 -6.91 2.10
CA PRO A 97 2.91 -7.69 2.60
C PRO A 97 4.25 -7.28 1.99
N VAL A 98 4.29 -6.94 0.70
CA VAL A 98 5.50 -6.43 0.03
C VAL A 98 5.95 -5.09 0.64
N ALA A 99 5.02 -4.16 0.87
CA ALA A 99 5.30 -2.86 1.51
C ALA A 99 5.76 -3.01 2.97
N MET A 100 5.14 -3.92 3.73
CA MET A 100 5.50 -4.22 5.12
C MET A 100 6.92 -4.76 5.20
N LYS A 101 7.26 -5.74 4.36
CA LYS A 101 8.61 -6.30 4.29
C LYS A 101 9.66 -5.23 3.98
N ALA A 102 9.38 -4.36 3.01
CA ALA A 102 10.27 -3.23 2.68
C ALA A 102 10.42 -2.22 3.83
N ALA A 103 9.41 -2.11 4.70
CA ALA A 103 9.44 -1.29 5.90
C ALA A 103 10.08 -1.99 7.13
N GLY A 104 10.58 -3.22 6.97
CA GLY A 104 11.13 -4.04 8.07
C GLY A 104 10.07 -4.53 9.05
N LEU A 105 8.82 -4.71 8.60
CA LEU A 105 7.71 -5.18 9.42
C LEU A 105 7.38 -6.63 9.12
N ASP A 106 7.11 -7.40 10.17
CA ASP A 106 6.52 -8.73 10.06
C ASP A 106 5.00 -8.64 9.93
N LEU A 107 4.43 -9.40 9.00
CA LEU A 107 2.99 -9.37 8.73
C LEU A 107 2.18 -9.92 9.91
N GLY A 108 2.63 -11.02 10.52
CA GLY A 108 1.93 -11.66 11.63
C GLY A 108 1.91 -10.76 12.86
N GLU A 109 3.05 -10.14 13.18
CA GLU A 109 3.14 -9.17 14.27
C GLU A 109 2.23 -7.96 14.06
N VAL A 110 2.17 -7.41 12.83
CA VAL A 110 1.27 -6.28 12.53
C VAL A 110 -0.19 -6.70 12.68
N CYS A 111 -0.58 -7.86 12.14
CA CYS A 111 -1.94 -8.36 12.28
C CYS A 111 -2.32 -8.58 13.75
N SER A 112 -1.43 -9.15 14.56
CA SER A 112 -1.66 -9.32 16.01
C SER A 112 -1.92 -7.97 16.69
N ARG A 113 -1.06 -6.98 16.43
CA ARG A 113 -1.20 -5.64 17.01
C ARG A 113 -2.51 -4.96 16.61
N LEU A 114 -2.97 -5.15 15.37
CA LEU A 114 -4.26 -4.61 14.92
C LEU A 114 -5.44 -5.25 15.64
N VAL A 115 -5.40 -6.57 15.87
CA VAL A 115 -6.43 -7.27 16.64
C VAL A 115 -6.46 -6.75 18.09
N ASP A 116 -5.29 -6.61 18.72
CA ASP A 116 -5.16 -6.09 20.08
C ASP A 116 -5.64 -4.63 20.20
N ASP A 117 -5.38 -3.81 19.18
CA ASP A 117 -5.86 -2.43 19.12
C ASP A 117 -7.39 -2.36 19.08
N VAL A 118 -8.04 -3.16 18.22
CA VAL A 118 -9.50 -3.21 18.16
C VAL A 118 -10.09 -3.74 19.47
N ALA A 119 -9.52 -4.79 20.05
CA ALA A 119 -10.01 -5.38 21.29
C ALA A 119 -9.98 -4.40 22.48
N ARG A 120 -8.98 -3.50 22.53
CA ARG A 120 -8.86 -2.48 23.60
C ARG A 120 -9.81 -1.29 23.42
N ASN A 121 -10.18 -0.96 22.19
CA ASN A 121 -10.95 0.24 21.87
C ASN A 121 -12.45 -0.03 21.61
N HIS A 122 -12.85 -1.30 21.53
CA HIS A 122 -14.23 -1.73 21.34
C HIS A 122 -14.76 -2.64 22.48
N GLY A 123 -14.06 -2.69 23.62
CA GLY A 123 -14.46 -3.39 24.85
C GLY A 123 -15.23 -2.50 25.82
#